data_AF-A0A2M7S6J0-F1
#
_entry.id   AF-A0A2M7S6J0-F1
#
_cell.length_a   1.000
_cell.length_b   1.000
_cell.length_c   1.000
_cell.angle_alpha   90.00
_cell.angle_beta   90.00
_cell.angle_gamma   90.00
#
_symmetry.space_group_name_H-M   'P 1'
#
loop_
_entity.id
_entity.type
_entity.pdbx_description
1 polymer ?
#
loop_
_entity_poly.entity_id
_entity_poly.type
_entity_poly.pdbx_seq_one_letter_code
_entity_poly.pdbx_strand_id
1 'polypeptide(L)'
;MKLLLVLPNSIFNKIQQLIESGKYASSSDFFIAAVENQLLLETTLSKGTDVVLPDTDTITSEKTREDIVKRFVLKPGKELIKTVATPLPEQLLYPGSDSENDLFLWGQINRIFPMKVGLRILANLLAEKNEQYIELDEFTEKAVELAKLVRSRLMAETLQITGKKDSLWSGLPSEDSDKSASRYKMQFLAYLRKDGIIEGGLGRLKFVNLKREENRKTHIGITEKGLEFCVLENPILDAGVYNSGSLSEEGRQFYLRHISSEVPGETRAFVDVLSLLKEGKNSQSSLNRELRKIWPKNWSGAVINTQRNGTVSRLAELSLMEKIKNGIEVEYRISKTGIDFLAKGTK
;
A
#
# COMPACT_ATOMS: atom_id res chain seq x y z
N MET A 1 10.79 -35.39 -12.14
CA MET A 1 12.20 -35.82 -11.98
C MET A 1 12.48 -35.95 -10.49
N LYS A 2 13.13 -37.02 -10.01
CA LYS A 2 13.48 -37.19 -8.59
C LYS A 2 15.00 -37.08 -8.44
N LEU A 3 15.47 -36.17 -7.61
CA LEU A 3 16.88 -35.99 -7.26
C LEU A 3 17.07 -36.45 -5.82
N LEU A 4 18.10 -37.25 -5.56
CA LEU A 4 18.45 -37.73 -4.22
C LEU A 4 19.74 -37.05 -3.79
N LEU A 5 19.65 -36.25 -2.73
CA LEU A 5 20.75 -35.47 -2.17
C LEU A 5 21.15 -36.05 -0.83
N VAL A 6 22.42 -36.41 -0.68
CA VAL A 6 23.01 -36.86 0.60
C VAL A 6 23.68 -35.66 1.24
N LEU A 7 23.26 -35.32 2.46
CA LEU A 7 23.73 -34.14 3.17
C LEU A 7 24.56 -34.53 4.40
N PRO A 8 25.65 -33.80 4.70
CA PRO A 8 26.33 -33.92 5.98
C PRO A 8 25.40 -33.62 7.14
N ASN A 9 25.53 -34.37 8.25
CA ASN A 9 24.68 -34.21 9.44
C ASN A 9 24.67 -32.79 10.00
N SER A 10 25.79 -32.07 9.90
CA SER A 10 25.90 -30.67 10.33
C SER A 10 24.98 -29.72 9.56
N ILE A 11 24.75 -29.99 8.27
CA ILE A 11 23.86 -29.20 7.41
C ILE A 11 22.41 -29.61 7.66
N PHE A 12 22.14 -30.91 7.75
CA PHE A 12 20.80 -31.42 8.04
C PHE A 12 20.25 -30.88 9.37
N ASN A 13 21.07 -30.83 10.42
CA ASN A 13 20.66 -30.31 11.72
C ASN A 13 20.30 -28.82 11.68
N LYS A 14 21.03 -28.02 10.89
CA LYS A 14 20.70 -26.60 10.69
C LYS A 14 19.36 -26.44 9.96
N ILE A 15 19.08 -27.30 8.99
CA ILE A 15 17.79 -27.30 8.27
C ILE A 15 16.64 -27.64 9.22
N GLN A 16 16.83 -28.64 10.10
CA GLN A 16 15.81 -28.99 11.11
C GLN A 16 15.54 -27.84 12.08
N GLN A 17 16.57 -27.14 12.57
CA GLN A 17 16.36 -25.96 13.43
C GLN A 17 15.54 -24.85 12.75
N LEU A 18 15.70 -24.67 11.44
CA LEU A 18 14.91 -23.71 10.67
C LEU A 18 13.46 -24.16 10.50
N ILE A 19 13.20 -25.46 10.45
CA ILE A 19 11.84 -26.03 10.41
C ILE A 19 11.18 -25.95 11.79
N GLU A 20 11.89 -26.32 12.85
CA GLU A 20 11.42 -26.26 14.24
C GLU A 20 11.11 -24.83 14.69
N SER A 21 11.88 -23.85 14.22
CA SER A 21 11.59 -22.42 14.44
C SER A 21 10.43 -21.89 13.58
N GLY A 22 9.80 -22.74 12.78
CA GLY A 22 8.63 -22.42 11.96
C GLY A 22 8.93 -21.57 10.72
N LYS A 23 10.21 -21.42 10.33
CA LYS A 23 10.58 -20.65 9.13
C LYS A 23 10.24 -21.40 7.84
N TYR A 24 10.22 -22.74 7.88
CA TYR A 24 9.84 -23.60 6.76
C TYR A 24 8.91 -24.71 7.25
N ALA A 25 7.95 -25.11 6.42
CA ALA A 25 6.97 -26.12 6.80
C ALA A 25 7.54 -27.56 6.78
N SER A 26 8.58 -27.80 5.97
CA SER A 26 9.25 -29.09 5.85
C SER A 26 10.63 -28.94 5.22
N SER A 27 11.43 -30.01 5.21
CA SER A 27 12.71 -30.03 4.51
C SER A 27 12.53 -29.82 2.99
N SER A 28 11.44 -30.33 2.40
CA SER A 28 11.13 -30.10 0.99
C SER A 28 10.84 -28.63 0.68
N ASP A 29 10.09 -27.96 1.56
CA ASP A 29 9.79 -26.52 1.47
C ASP A 29 11.08 -25.68 1.54
N PHE A 30 12.00 -26.06 2.44
CA PHE A 30 13.32 -25.46 2.53
C PHE A 30 14.14 -25.61 1.22
N PHE A 31 14.20 -26.82 0.65
CA PHE A 31 15.00 -27.05 -0.57
C PHE A 31 14.42 -26.37 -1.80
N ILE A 32 13.09 -26.33 -1.94
CA ILE A 32 12.45 -25.61 -3.05
C ILE A 32 12.80 -24.12 -2.95
N ALA A 33 12.61 -23.52 -1.76
CA ALA A 33 12.96 -22.11 -1.54
C ALA A 33 14.45 -21.82 -1.78
N ALA A 34 15.34 -22.71 -1.33
CA ALA A 34 16.79 -22.55 -1.54
C ALA A 34 17.17 -22.63 -3.01
N VAL A 35 16.58 -23.56 -3.77
CA VAL A 35 16.84 -23.71 -5.22
C VAL A 35 16.28 -22.52 -6.00
N GLU A 36 15.07 -22.06 -5.67
CA GLU A 36 14.48 -20.88 -6.29
C GLU A 36 15.32 -19.61 -6.04
N ASN A 37 15.78 -19.44 -4.80
CA ASN A 37 16.66 -18.33 -4.44
C ASN A 37 18.01 -18.40 -5.17
N GLN A 38 18.64 -19.58 -5.25
CA GLN A 38 19.92 -19.72 -5.96
C GLN A 38 19.75 -19.49 -7.46
N LEU A 39 18.68 -20.02 -8.08
CA LEU A 39 18.39 -19.78 -9.50
C LEU A 39 18.15 -18.29 -9.78
N LEU A 40 17.47 -17.58 -8.88
CA LEU A 40 17.27 -16.13 -8.97
C LEU A 40 18.60 -15.37 -8.88
N LEU A 41 19.50 -15.75 -7.97
CA LEU A 41 20.83 -15.13 -7.85
C LEU A 41 21.70 -15.39 -9.08
N GLU A 42 21.76 -16.63 -9.58
CA GLU A 42 22.56 -17.00 -10.75
C GLU A 42 22.05 -16.35 -12.05
N THR A 43 20.73 -16.22 -12.20
CA THR A 43 20.13 -15.49 -13.33
C THR A 43 20.37 -13.99 -13.26
N THR A 44 20.60 -13.44 -12.07
CA THR A 44 20.93 -12.02 -11.87
C THR A 44 22.44 -11.75 -12.04
N LEU A 45 23.31 -12.65 -11.57
CA LEU A 45 24.77 -12.55 -11.67
C LEU A 45 25.30 -12.80 -13.09
N SER A 46 24.52 -13.47 -13.96
CA SER A 46 24.87 -13.67 -15.38
C SER A 46 24.86 -12.37 -16.21
N LYS A 47 24.43 -11.23 -15.63
CA LYS A 47 24.59 -9.88 -16.21
C LYS A 47 25.66 -9.14 -15.42
N GLY A 48 26.91 -9.34 -15.82
CA GLY A 48 28.10 -8.89 -15.10
C GLY A 48 28.14 -7.38 -14.82
N THR A 49 28.48 -7.04 -13.59
CA THR A 49 29.19 -5.79 -13.28
C THR A 49 30.00 -6.04 -12.00
N ASP A 50 31.32 -5.97 -12.11
CA ASP A 50 32.26 -6.15 -10.99
C ASP A 50 32.05 -5.06 -9.93
N VAL A 51 31.79 -5.47 -8.69
CA VAL A 51 31.69 -4.56 -7.54
C VAL A 51 32.99 -4.63 -6.74
N VAL A 52 33.77 -3.56 -6.87
CA VAL A 52 34.84 -3.23 -5.92
C VAL A 52 34.18 -2.79 -4.61
N LEU A 53 34.46 -3.50 -3.52
CA LEU A 53 34.05 -3.12 -2.17
C LEU A 53 35.05 -2.12 -1.58
N PRO A 54 34.63 -0.92 -1.12
CA PRO A 54 35.39 -0.16 -0.16
C PRO A 54 34.93 -0.46 1.27
N ASP A 55 35.93 -0.51 2.15
CA ASP A 55 35.84 -0.75 3.58
C ASP A 55 35.02 0.30 4.36
N THR A 56 34.60 -0.16 5.54
CA THR A 56 33.77 0.44 6.59
C THR A 56 34.00 1.91 6.95
N ASP A 57 32.90 2.67 6.95
CA ASP A 57 32.67 3.82 7.83
C ASP A 57 31.23 3.78 8.38
N THR A 58 31.06 3.30 9.61
CA THR A 58 29.75 3.10 10.25
C THR A 58 29.14 4.37 10.87
N ILE A 59 29.80 5.53 10.77
CA ILE A 59 29.33 6.81 11.36
C ILE A 59 28.68 7.74 10.30
N THR A 60 28.87 7.47 9.01
CA THR A 60 28.25 8.20 7.88
C THR A 60 26.92 7.61 7.40
N SER A 61 26.53 6.40 7.84
CA SER A 61 25.39 5.69 7.23
C SER A 61 24.01 6.22 7.64
N GLU A 62 23.80 6.62 8.90
CA GLU A 62 22.46 6.94 9.42
C GLU A 62 21.99 8.33 9.01
N LYS A 63 22.88 9.34 9.08
CA LYS A 63 22.62 10.69 8.57
C LYS A 63 22.35 10.68 7.06
N THR A 64 23.15 9.93 6.30
CA THR A 64 22.94 9.76 4.86
C THR A 64 21.60 9.09 4.55
N ARG A 65 21.19 8.08 5.33
CA ARG A 65 19.87 7.44 5.19
C ARG A 65 18.73 8.42 5.48
N GLU A 66 18.84 9.22 6.53
CA GLU A 66 17.82 10.21 6.88
C GLU A 66 17.68 11.29 5.81
N ASP A 67 18.79 11.79 5.29
CA ASP A 67 18.82 12.78 4.21
C ASP A 67 18.18 12.21 2.92
N ILE A 68 18.45 10.94 2.59
CA ILE A 68 17.81 10.25 1.47
C ILE A 68 16.29 10.15 1.69
N VAL A 69 15.82 9.74 2.87
CA VAL A 69 14.38 9.64 3.15
C VAL A 69 13.71 11.01 3.04
N LYS A 70 14.30 12.04 3.65
CA LYS A 70 13.79 13.42 3.57
C LYS A 70 13.69 13.89 2.13
N ARG A 71 14.72 13.63 1.32
CA ARG A 71 14.76 14.03 -0.10
C ARG A 71 13.58 13.46 -0.90
N PHE A 72 13.18 12.21 -0.66
CA PHE A 72 12.16 11.55 -1.49
C PHE A 72 10.76 11.49 -0.89
N VAL A 73 10.62 11.71 0.42
CA VAL A 73 9.34 11.53 1.14
C VAL A 73 8.76 12.87 1.62
N LEU A 74 9.51 13.96 1.57
CA LEU A 74 8.99 15.30 1.79
C LEU A 74 8.16 15.78 0.59
N LYS A 75 7.37 16.83 0.85
CA LYS A 75 6.57 17.51 -0.15
C LYS A 75 7.44 17.94 -1.36
N PRO A 76 7.11 17.49 -2.59
CA PRO A 76 7.88 17.86 -3.77
C PRO A 76 7.55 19.29 -4.25
N GLY A 77 8.48 19.88 -5.01
CA GLY A 77 8.22 21.10 -5.79
C GLY A 77 7.28 20.81 -6.96
N LYS A 78 6.07 21.37 -6.92
CA LYS A 78 4.99 21.05 -7.88
C LYS A 78 5.38 21.39 -9.32
N GLU A 79 6.09 22.50 -9.48
CA GLU A 79 6.56 23.07 -10.74
C GLU A 79 7.59 22.19 -11.47
N LEU A 80 8.23 21.27 -10.78
CA LEU A 80 9.24 20.38 -11.34
C LEU A 80 8.64 19.09 -11.91
N ILE A 81 7.34 18.86 -11.73
CA ILE A 81 6.70 17.58 -12.02
C ILE A 81 5.74 17.71 -13.19
N LYS A 82 6.03 16.96 -14.26
CA LYS A 82 5.14 16.83 -15.43
C LYS A 82 4.10 15.75 -15.13
N THR A 83 2.82 16.11 -15.24
CA THR A 83 1.71 15.17 -15.00
C THR A 83 1.36 14.39 -16.26
N VAL A 84 0.72 13.24 -16.09
CA VAL A 84 0.17 12.40 -17.17
C VAL A 84 -1.35 12.42 -17.15
N ALA A 85 -1.96 11.97 -18.25
CA ALA A 85 -3.40 11.79 -18.33
C ALA A 85 -3.89 10.76 -17.31
N THR A 86 -5.08 10.97 -16.78
CA THR A 86 -5.81 10.01 -15.94
C THR A 86 -6.01 8.67 -16.67
N PRO A 87 -5.94 7.52 -15.99
CA PRO A 87 -6.27 6.24 -16.61
C PRO A 87 -7.66 6.23 -17.24
N LEU A 88 -7.78 5.62 -18.41
CA LEU A 88 -9.07 5.42 -19.07
C LEU A 88 -9.89 4.34 -18.35
N PRO A 89 -11.23 4.38 -18.39
CA PRO A 89 -12.09 3.39 -17.72
C PRO A 89 -11.74 1.93 -18.09
N GLU A 90 -11.44 1.66 -19.36
CA GLU A 90 -11.04 0.33 -19.86
C GLU A 90 -9.72 -0.17 -19.28
N GLN A 91 -8.86 0.72 -18.78
CA GLN A 91 -7.62 0.35 -18.09
C GLN A 91 -7.89 -0.05 -16.63
N LEU A 92 -9.12 0.12 -16.13
CA LEU A 92 -9.49 -0.15 -14.74
C LEU A 92 -10.59 -1.22 -14.63
N LEU A 93 -11.54 -1.28 -15.56
CA LEU A 93 -12.65 -2.23 -15.51
C LEU A 93 -12.18 -3.68 -15.60
N TYR A 94 -12.67 -4.53 -14.71
CA TYR A 94 -12.44 -5.97 -14.86
C TYR A 94 -13.20 -6.51 -16.07
N PRO A 95 -12.70 -7.57 -16.73
CA PRO A 95 -13.47 -8.28 -17.74
C PRO A 95 -14.83 -8.72 -17.16
N GLY A 96 -15.93 -8.24 -17.75
CA GLY A 96 -17.29 -8.52 -17.31
C GLY A 96 -17.84 -7.60 -16.20
N SER A 97 -17.13 -6.52 -15.86
CA SER A 97 -17.69 -5.41 -15.08
C SER A 97 -18.34 -4.38 -16.01
N ASP A 98 -19.62 -4.10 -15.77
CA ASP A 98 -20.39 -3.15 -16.58
C ASP A 98 -20.27 -1.70 -16.07
N SER A 99 -19.67 -1.48 -14.90
CA SER A 99 -19.64 -0.17 -14.25
C SER A 99 -18.45 0.06 -13.31
N GLU A 100 -17.95 1.30 -13.27
CA GLU A 100 -16.99 1.75 -12.25
C GLU A 100 -17.59 1.73 -10.82
N ASN A 101 -18.91 1.64 -10.68
CA ASN A 101 -19.58 1.50 -9.39
C ASN A 101 -19.24 0.20 -8.66
N ASP A 102 -18.69 -0.78 -9.37
CA ASP A 102 -18.23 -2.05 -8.81
C ASP A 102 -16.72 -2.04 -8.52
N LEU A 103 -16.04 -0.94 -8.87
CA LEU A 103 -14.60 -0.76 -8.65
C LEU A 103 -14.35 0.04 -7.37
N PHE A 104 -14.25 -0.66 -6.25
CA PHE A 104 -13.71 -0.10 -5.01
C PHE A 104 -12.41 -0.78 -4.60
N LEU A 105 -11.64 -0.10 -3.74
CA LEU A 105 -10.34 -0.57 -3.30
C LEU A 105 -10.47 -1.90 -2.56
N TRP A 106 -9.69 -2.87 -3.03
CA TRP A 106 -9.60 -4.18 -2.43
C TRP A 106 -9.35 -4.10 -0.92
N GLY A 107 -9.97 -5.00 -0.16
CA GLY A 107 -10.05 -4.91 1.29
C GLY A 107 -8.70 -5.01 2.02
N GLN A 108 -7.66 -5.48 1.33
CA GLN A 108 -6.31 -5.48 1.87
C GLN A 108 -5.62 -4.11 1.77
N ILE A 109 -6.11 -3.21 0.91
CA ILE A 109 -5.69 -1.80 0.83
C ILE A 109 -6.40 -1.04 1.97
N ASN A 110 -5.99 -1.29 3.20
CA ASN A 110 -6.71 -0.87 4.41
C ASN A 110 -6.27 0.51 4.96
N ARG A 111 -5.36 1.19 4.26
CA ARG A 111 -4.75 2.46 4.65
C ARG A 111 -4.47 3.36 3.44
N ILE A 112 -4.49 4.66 3.66
CA ILE A 112 -4.22 5.71 2.65
C ILE A 112 -2.80 6.24 2.79
N PHE A 113 -2.29 6.35 4.03
CA PHE A 113 -0.94 6.86 4.27
C PHE A 113 0.19 6.14 3.50
N PRO A 114 0.23 4.80 3.39
CA PRO A 114 1.25 4.13 2.57
C PRO A 114 1.22 4.54 1.09
N MET A 115 0.03 4.84 0.56
CA MET A 115 -0.11 5.34 -0.81
C MET A 115 0.49 6.75 -0.94
N LYS A 116 0.26 7.62 0.06
CA LYS A 116 0.85 8.97 0.10
C LYS A 116 2.38 8.91 0.09
N VAL A 117 2.99 7.99 0.84
CA VAL A 117 4.44 7.74 0.85
C VAL A 117 4.91 7.36 -0.55
N GLY A 118 4.30 6.34 -1.17
CA GLY A 118 4.63 5.92 -2.54
C GLY A 118 4.48 7.03 -3.57
N LEU A 119 3.46 7.86 -3.45
CA LEU A 119 3.20 8.96 -4.37
C LEU A 119 4.25 10.07 -4.29
N ARG A 120 4.73 10.40 -3.08
CA ARG A 120 5.83 11.36 -2.90
C ARG A 120 7.15 10.85 -3.45
N ILE A 121 7.42 9.57 -3.26
CA ILE A 121 8.62 8.94 -3.83
C ILE A 121 8.57 9.02 -5.35
N LEU A 122 7.43 8.66 -5.97
CA LEU A 122 7.25 8.78 -7.42
C LEU A 122 7.46 10.21 -7.90
N ALA A 123 6.81 11.17 -7.24
CA ALA A 123 6.87 12.59 -7.59
C ALA A 123 8.31 13.15 -7.53
N ASN A 124 9.07 12.82 -6.49
CA ASN A 124 10.45 13.25 -6.35
C ASN A 124 11.39 12.55 -7.34
N LEU A 125 11.17 11.27 -7.69
CA LEU A 125 11.92 10.59 -8.75
C LEU A 125 11.67 11.22 -10.11
N LEU A 126 10.42 11.54 -10.44
CA LEU A 126 10.05 12.24 -11.69
C LEU A 126 10.72 13.62 -11.76
N ALA A 127 10.70 14.38 -10.65
CA ALA A 127 11.35 15.68 -10.57
C ALA A 127 12.88 15.59 -10.73
N GLU A 128 13.52 14.62 -10.05
CA GLU A 128 14.97 14.41 -10.15
C GLU A 128 15.41 14.06 -11.58
N LYS A 129 14.64 13.22 -12.26
CA LYS A 129 14.92 12.83 -13.65
C LYS A 129 14.46 13.85 -14.68
N ASN A 130 13.63 14.82 -14.29
CA ASN A 130 12.93 15.74 -15.19
C ASN A 130 12.09 15.00 -16.26
N GLU A 131 11.54 13.84 -15.88
CA GLU A 131 10.78 12.96 -16.74
C GLU A 131 9.29 12.96 -16.38
N GLN A 132 8.43 12.71 -17.37
CA GLN A 132 6.99 12.56 -17.17
C GLN A 132 6.60 11.12 -16.79
N TYR A 133 7.45 10.17 -17.16
CA TYR A 133 7.28 8.73 -16.95
C TYR A 133 8.63 8.13 -16.54
N ILE A 134 8.62 7.20 -15.59
CA ILE A 134 9.79 6.38 -15.22
C ILE A 134 9.43 4.89 -15.29
N GLU A 135 10.43 4.02 -15.36
CA GLU A 135 10.21 2.57 -15.38
C GLU A 135 9.51 2.13 -14.07
N LEU A 136 8.45 1.32 -14.20
CA LEU A 136 7.63 0.90 -13.06
C LEU A 136 8.45 0.10 -12.05
N ASP A 137 9.32 -0.80 -12.51
CA ASP A 137 10.13 -1.64 -11.63
C ASP A 137 11.12 -0.79 -10.84
N GLU A 138 11.80 0.15 -11.51
CA GLU A 138 12.67 1.14 -10.85
C GLU A 138 11.93 1.90 -9.74
N PHE A 139 10.75 2.43 -10.06
CA PHE A 139 9.91 3.10 -9.07
C PHE A 139 9.56 2.19 -7.89
N THR A 140 9.03 0.99 -8.15
CA THR A 140 8.52 0.12 -7.09
C THR A 140 9.62 -0.40 -6.17
N GLU A 141 10.82 -0.65 -6.70
CA GLU A 141 12.00 -1.03 -5.93
C GLU A 141 12.44 0.11 -5.02
N LYS A 142 12.60 1.32 -5.57
CA LYS A 142 12.96 2.50 -4.79
C LYS A 142 11.90 2.83 -3.73
N ALA A 143 10.63 2.69 -4.10
CA ALA A 143 9.51 2.92 -3.19
C ALA A 143 9.51 1.93 -2.01
N VAL A 144 9.83 0.66 -2.24
CA VAL A 144 9.96 -0.33 -1.17
C VAL A 144 11.14 0.00 -0.25
N GLU A 145 12.30 0.29 -0.81
CA GLU A 145 13.51 0.64 -0.05
C GLU A 145 13.24 1.81 0.90
N LEU A 146 12.73 2.92 0.35
CA LEU A 146 12.45 4.13 1.11
C LEU A 146 11.30 3.94 2.11
N ALA A 147 10.26 3.19 1.74
CA ALA A 147 9.14 2.93 2.65
C ALA A 147 9.54 2.07 3.86
N LYS A 148 10.53 1.16 3.70
CA LYS A 148 11.13 0.43 4.83
C LYS A 148 11.80 1.40 5.81
N LEU A 149 12.60 2.34 5.29
CA LEU A 149 13.27 3.35 6.12
C LEU A 149 12.27 4.28 6.82
N VAL A 150 11.21 4.72 6.12
CA VAL A 150 10.12 5.49 6.73
C VAL A 150 9.49 4.71 7.87
N ARG A 151 9.17 3.42 7.67
CA ARG A 151 8.61 2.59 8.74
C ARG A 151 9.54 2.51 9.95
N SER A 152 10.82 2.24 9.76
CA SER A 152 11.80 2.12 10.85
C SER A 152 11.88 3.42 11.66
N ARG A 153 11.93 4.56 10.96
CA ARG A 153 11.89 5.89 11.59
C ARG A 153 10.61 6.11 12.41
N LEU A 154 9.44 5.84 11.83
CA LEU A 154 8.16 6.00 12.52
C LEU A 154 8.03 5.10 13.76
N MET A 155 8.53 3.86 13.67
CA MET A 155 8.54 2.94 14.81
C MET A 155 9.39 3.47 15.96
N ALA A 156 10.58 4.02 15.66
CA ALA A 156 11.47 4.59 16.66
C ALA A 156 10.85 5.84 17.33
N GLU A 157 10.39 6.81 16.53
CA GLU A 157 9.89 8.09 17.04
C GLU A 157 8.55 7.95 17.78
N THR A 158 7.62 7.14 17.25
CA THR A 158 6.30 6.97 17.88
C THR A 158 6.39 6.24 19.22
N LEU A 159 7.32 5.26 19.34
CA LEU A 159 7.55 4.55 20.60
C LEU A 159 8.04 5.50 21.69
N GLN A 160 8.94 6.43 21.34
CA GLN A 160 9.47 7.43 22.25
C GLN A 160 8.42 8.45 22.69
N ILE A 161 7.54 8.87 21.78
CA ILE A 161 6.61 9.98 22.03
C ILE A 161 5.30 9.52 22.70
N THR A 162 4.72 8.42 22.22
CA THR A 162 3.34 8.04 22.60
C THR A 162 3.27 6.89 23.59
N GLY A 163 4.37 6.14 23.77
CA GLY A 163 4.41 4.90 24.56
C GLY A 163 3.48 3.80 24.04
N LYS A 164 2.84 3.99 22.87
CA LYS A 164 1.89 3.05 22.26
C LYS A 164 2.44 2.53 20.93
N LYS A 165 2.18 1.25 20.65
CA LYS A 165 2.27 0.73 19.27
C LYS A 165 1.11 1.28 18.46
N ASP A 166 1.22 2.52 18.01
CA ASP A 166 0.20 3.11 17.14
C ASP A 166 0.29 2.53 15.71
N SER A 167 -0.83 2.56 14.98
CA SER A 167 -0.95 1.92 13.66
C SER A 167 -0.44 2.79 12.49
N LEU A 168 0.33 3.85 12.78
CA LEU A 168 0.73 4.88 11.82
C LEU A 168 1.55 4.32 10.64
N TRP A 169 2.40 3.33 10.90
CA TRP A 169 3.19 2.65 9.87
C TRP A 169 2.52 1.39 9.30
N SER A 170 1.24 1.15 9.63
CA SER A 170 0.52 -0.01 9.09
C SER A 170 0.40 0.09 7.58
N GLY A 171 0.75 -0.99 6.88
CA GLY A 171 0.80 -1.04 5.42
C GLY A 171 2.16 -0.71 4.80
N LEU A 172 3.07 -0.07 5.54
CA LEU A 172 4.46 0.08 5.09
C LEU A 172 5.24 -1.24 5.27
N PRO A 173 6.18 -1.57 4.37
CA PRO A 173 6.97 -2.79 4.43
C PRO A 173 7.98 -2.75 5.58
N SER A 174 8.26 -3.90 6.22
CA SER A 174 9.35 -4.05 7.19
C SER A 174 10.65 -4.44 6.51
N GLU A 175 11.78 -4.12 7.13
CA GLU A 175 13.11 -4.43 6.59
C GLU A 175 13.31 -5.91 6.29
N ASP A 176 12.92 -6.78 7.22
CA ASP A 176 13.18 -8.23 7.17
C ASP A 176 12.09 -9.07 6.50
N SER A 177 11.17 -8.48 5.73
CA SER A 177 10.06 -9.23 5.16
C SER A 177 9.77 -8.91 3.70
N ASP A 178 10.21 -9.81 2.82
CA ASP A 178 9.87 -9.77 1.39
C ASP A 178 8.37 -9.92 1.15
N LYS A 179 7.67 -10.68 2.01
CA LYS A 179 6.20 -10.75 1.99
C LYS A 179 5.56 -9.38 2.23
N SER A 180 6.13 -8.57 3.12
CA SER A 180 5.62 -7.21 3.37
C SER A 180 5.95 -6.25 2.22
N ALA A 181 7.12 -6.40 1.59
CA ALA A 181 7.52 -5.62 0.42
C ALA A 181 6.64 -5.91 -0.79
N SER A 182 6.44 -7.19 -1.11
CA SER A 182 5.52 -7.64 -2.16
C SER A 182 4.10 -7.13 -1.92
N ARG A 183 3.62 -7.22 -0.67
CA ARG A 183 2.33 -6.64 -0.28
C ARG A 183 2.27 -5.15 -0.54
N TYR A 184 3.29 -4.40 -0.16
CA TYR A 184 3.34 -2.95 -0.39
C TYR A 184 3.24 -2.60 -1.88
N LYS A 185 4.04 -3.27 -2.72
CA LYS A 185 3.99 -3.11 -4.18
C LYS A 185 2.60 -3.40 -4.76
N MET A 186 2.03 -4.56 -4.41
CA MET A 186 0.77 -5.00 -5.01
C MET A 186 -0.47 -4.28 -4.48
N GLN A 187 -0.47 -3.85 -3.22
CA GLN A 187 -1.66 -3.27 -2.59
C GLN A 187 -1.66 -1.75 -2.62
N PHE A 188 -0.54 -1.11 -2.29
CA PHE A 188 -0.53 0.35 -2.09
C PHE A 188 0.05 1.11 -3.26
N LEU A 189 0.98 0.52 -4.03
CA LEU A 189 1.52 1.16 -5.24
C LEU A 189 0.60 0.92 -6.44
N ALA A 190 1.18 0.72 -7.63
CA ALA A 190 0.46 0.33 -8.83
C ALA A 190 1.19 -0.80 -9.55
N TYR A 191 0.45 -1.64 -10.26
CA TYR A 191 1.01 -2.62 -11.18
C TYR A 191 0.09 -2.84 -12.39
N LEU A 192 0.67 -3.29 -13.49
CA LEU A 192 -0.06 -3.59 -14.73
C LEU A 192 -0.23 -5.10 -14.87
N ARG A 193 -1.47 -5.57 -14.95
CA ARG A 193 -1.78 -6.98 -15.21
C ARG A 193 -1.44 -7.38 -16.64
N LYS A 194 -1.47 -8.69 -16.91
CA LYS A 194 -1.26 -9.23 -18.27
C LYS A 194 -2.34 -8.78 -19.26
N ASP A 195 -3.57 -8.62 -18.78
CA ASP A 195 -4.74 -8.15 -19.53
C ASP A 195 -4.80 -6.62 -19.70
N GLY A 196 -3.77 -5.89 -19.25
CA GLY A 196 -3.70 -4.43 -19.40
C GLY A 196 -4.43 -3.64 -18.31
N ILE A 197 -5.03 -4.32 -17.34
CA ILE A 197 -5.71 -3.66 -16.22
C ILE A 197 -4.70 -3.15 -15.19
N ILE A 198 -4.85 -1.88 -14.83
CA ILE A 198 -4.09 -1.21 -13.78
C ILE A 198 -4.69 -1.55 -12.43
N GLU A 199 -3.83 -1.99 -11.52
CA GLU A 199 -4.18 -2.41 -10.17
C GLU A 199 -3.34 -1.70 -9.11
N GLY A 200 -3.68 -1.93 -7.85
CA GLY A 200 -3.03 -1.31 -6.70
C GLY A 200 -3.63 0.05 -6.36
N GLY A 201 -3.45 0.49 -5.12
CA GLY A 201 -4.11 1.66 -4.57
C GLY A 201 -3.87 2.95 -5.36
N LEU A 202 -2.64 3.21 -5.80
CA LEU A 202 -2.34 4.41 -6.60
C LEU A 202 -3.06 4.40 -7.95
N GLY A 203 -3.10 3.25 -8.62
CA GLY A 203 -3.74 3.11 -9.92
C GLY A 203 -5.26 3.15 -9.82
N ARG A 204 -5.83 2.40 -8.85
CA ARG A 204 -7.26 2.33 -8.59
C ARG A 204 -7.87 3.65 -8.14
N LEU A 205 -7.09 4.49 -7.46
CA LEU A 205 -7.48 5.86 -7.11
C LEU A 205 -7.21 6.86 -8.23
N LYS A 206 -6.80 6.42 -9.43
CA LYS A 206 -6.50 7.31 -10.55
C LYS A 206 -5.42 8.36 -10.22
N PHE A 207 -4.55 8.10 -9.25
CA PHE A 207 -3.45 9.00 -8.89
C PHE A 207 -2.25 8.84 -9.81
N VAL A 208 -2.10 7.67 -10.42
CA VAL A 208 -1.04 7.38 -11.39
C VAL A 208 -1.64 6.74 -12.63
N ASN A 209 -0.93 6.81 -13.75
CA ASN A 209 -1.26 6.08 -14.96
C ASN A 209 -0.07 5.24 -15.42
N LEU A 210 -0.36 4.10 -16.02
CA LEU A 210 0.62 3.15 -16.55
C LEU A 210 0.50 3.07 -18.06
N LYS A 211 1.64 3.04 -18.75
CA LYS A 211 1.70 2.73 -20.18
C LYS A 211 2.72 1.62 -20.42
N ARG A 212 2.40 0.71 -21.35
CA ARG A 212 3.36 -0.30 -21.82
C ARG A 212 3.97 0.20 -23.12
N GLU A 213 5.28 0.21 -23.20
CA GLU A 213 6.02 0.56 -24.42
C GLU A 213 6.24 -0.67 -25.31
N GLU A 214 6.66 -0.45 -26.55
CA GLU A 214 6.92 -1.49 -27.55
C GLU A 214 7.94 -2.52 -27.07
N ASN A 215 8.92 -2.09 -26.27
CA ASN A 215 9.93 -2.94 -25.62
C ASN A 215 9.37 -3.80 -24.46
N ARG A 216 8.04 -3.81 -24.25
CA ARG A 216 7.31 -4.46 -23.15
C ARG A 216 7.60 -3.94 -21.75
N LYS A 217 8.43 -2.90 -21.59
CA LYS A 217 8.60 -2.22 -20.31
C LYS A 217 7.35 -1.44 -19.97
N THR A 218 7.02 -1.42 -18.69
CA THR A 218 5.89 -0.66 -18.17
C THR A 218 6.42 0.58 -17.50
N HIS A 219 5.85 1.73 -17.83
CA HIS A 219 6.21 3.01 -17.26
C HIS A 219 5.05 3.57 -16.43
N ILE A 220 5.39 4.31 -15.38
CA ILE A 220 4.45 4.96 -14.47
C ILE A 220 4.67 6.47 -14.49
N GLY A 221 3.57 7.22 -14.48
CA GLY A 221 3.58 8.67 -14.31
C GLY A 221 2.51 9.11 -13.31
N ILE A 222 2.68 10.30 -12.74
CA ILE A 222 1.75 10.88 -11.79
C ILE A 222 0.68 11.70 -12.51
N THR A 223 -0.59 11.50 -12.18
CA THR A 223 -1.69 12.30 -12.75
C THR A 223 -1.78 13.67 -12.08
N GLU A 224 -2.60 14.57 -12.61
CA GLU A 224 -2.89 15.84 -11.95
C GLU A 224 -3.48 15.66 -10.55
N LYS A 225 -4.46 14.77 -10.38
CA LYS A 225 -5.06 14.47 -9.06
C LYS A 225 -4.08 13.79 -8.11
N GLY A 226 -3.20 12.94 -8.64
CA GLY A 226 -2.08 12.39 -7.88
C GLY A 226 -1.16 13.50 -7.37
N LEU A 227 -0.76 14.43 -8.23
CA LEU A 227 0.12 15.54 -7.85
C LEU A 227 -0.56 16.49 -6.85
N GLU A 228 -1.84 16.84 -7.06
CA GLU A 228 -2.64 17.62 -6.12
C GLU A 228 -2.65 16.98 -4.74
N PHE A 229 -2.93 15.67 -4.64
CA PHE A 229 -2.87 14.97 -3.37
C PHE A 229 -1.46 14.99 -2.80
N CYS A 230 -0.44 14.68 -3.62
CA CYS A 230 0.95 14.54 -3.23
C CYS A 230 1.50 15.76 -2.49
N VAL A 231 1.19 16.96 -3.00
CA VAL A 231 1.72 18.23 -2.48
C VAL A 231 0.98 18.78 -1.26
N LEU A 232 -0.12 18.14 -0.83
CA LEU A 232 -0.74 18.46 0.45
C LEU A 232 0.20 18.08 1.59
N GLU A 233 0.26 18.95 2.58
CA GLU A 233 1.04 18.74 3.80
C GLU A 233 0.57 17.46 4.50
N ASN A 234 1.53 16.72 5.06
CA ASN A 234 1.29 15.52 5.84
C ASN A 234 1.90 15.69 7.24
N PRO A 235 1.10 15.55 8.31
CA PRO A 235 1.55 15.83 9.68
C PRO A 235 2.74 14.96 10.09
N ILE A 236 2.77 13.71 9.63
CA ILE A 236 3.81 12.73 9.95
C ILE A 236 5.09 13.01 9.16
N LEU A 237 4.96 13.16 7.84
CA LEU A 237 6.12 13.24 6.95
C LEU A 237 6.81 14.61 7.01
N ASP A 238 6.04 15.70 7.11
CA ASP A 238 6.56 17.07 7.01
C ASP A 238 6.78 17.72 8.38
N ALA A 239 5.85 17.51 9.32
CA ALA A 239 5.84 18.22 10.60
C ALA A 239 6.30 17.36 11.80
N GLY A 240 6.45 16.04 11.63
CA GLY A 240 6.79 15.12 12.72
C GLY A 240 5.73 15.06 13.84
N VAL A 241 4.47 15.35 13.49
CA VAL A 241 3.34 15.34 14.44
C VAL A 241 2.64 13.99 14.36
N TYR A 242 2.82 13.17 15.40
CA TYR A 242 2.34 11.78 15.43
C TYR A 242 0.98 11.59 16.11
N ASN A 243 0.44 12.62 16.76
CA ASN A 243 -0.81 12.55 17.54
C ASN A 243 -2.06 13.06 16.79
N SER A 244 -1.92 13.57 15.56
CA SER A 244 -2.99 14.23 14.78
C SER A 244 -3.61 13.35 13.68
N GLY A 245 -3.17 12.09 13.56
CA GLY A 245 -3.58 11.15 12.52
C GLY A 245 -2.57 11.04 11.36
N SER A 246 -2.80 10.10 10.44
CA SER A 246 -1.86 9.82 9.34
C SER A 246 -2.01 10.76 8.13
N LEU A 247 -3.09 11.55 8.08
CA LEU A 247 -3.37 12.54 7.06
C LEU A 247 -3.79 13.86 7.73
N SER A 248 -3.41 14.98 7.12
CA SER A 248 -3.93 16.31 7.46
C SER A 248 -5.42 16.41 7.16
N GLU A 249 -6.09 17.42 7.73
CA GLU A 249 -7.51 17.66 7.44
C GLU A 249 -7.72 17.97 5.95
N GLU A 250 -6.85 18.79 5.36
CA GLU A 250 -6.86 19.11 3.94
C GLU A 250 -6.67 17.85 3.09
N GLY A 251 -5.77 16.96 3.51
CA GLY A 251 -5.54 15.66 2.87
C GLY A 251 -6.77 14.76 2.91
N ARG A 252 -7.43 14.66 4.07
CA ARG A 252 -8.68 13.90 4.23
C ARG A 252 -9.79 14.47 3.33
N GLN A 253 -9.99 15.79 3.38
CA GLN A 253 -11.03 16.46 2.59
C GLN A 253 -10.77 16.34 1.09
N PHE A 254 -9.52 16.45 0.65
CA PHE A 254 -9.15 16.18 -0.74
C PHE A 254 -9.54 14.77 -1.14
N TYR A 255 -9.14 13.76 -0.36
CA TYR A 255 -9.40 12.35 -0.67
C TYR A 255 -10.90 12.09 -0.81
N LEU A 256 -11.71 12.59 0.12
CA LEU A 256 -13.17 12.43 0.09
C LEU A 256 -13.81 13.07 -1.13
N ARG A 257 -13.39 14.28 -1.52
CA ARG A 257 -13.87 14.93 -2.75
C ARG A 257 -13.46 14.13 -3.98
N HIS A 258 -12.20 13.68 -4.02
CA HIS A 258 -11.65 12.92 -5.14
C HIS A 258 -12.39 11.61 -5.38
N ILE A 259 -12.59 10.78 -4.34
CA ILE A 259 -13.35 9.53 -4.54
C ILE A 259 -14.80 9.81 -4.94
N SER A 260 -15.39 10.90 -4.45
CA SER A 260 -16.78 11.25 -4.78
C SER A 260 -16.96 11.64 -6.24
N SER A 261 -15.96 12.25 -6.87
CA SER A 261 -16.04 12.64 -8.29
C SER A 261 -15.42 11.60 -9.23
N GLU A 262 -14.33 10.95 -8.84
CA GLU A 262 -13.50 10.14 -9.75
C GLU A 262 -13.56 8.63 -9.49
N VAL A 263 -13.99 8.18 -8.31
CA VAL A 263 -13.93 6.76 -7.91
C VAL A 263 -15.25 6.32 -7.28
N PRO A 264 -16.34 6.27 -8.08
CA PRO A 264 -17.70 6.12 -7.57
C PRO A 264 -17.92 4.80 -6.81
N GLY A 265 -17.24 3.71 -7.19
CA GLY A 265 -17.31 2.45 -6.46
C GLY A 265 -16.80 2.57 -5.01
N GLU A 266 -15.68 3.28 -4.79
CA GLU A 266 -15.14 3.49 -3.43
C GLU A 266 -16.09 4.36 -2.60
N THR A 267 -16.66 5.41 -3.21
CA THR A 267 -17.68 6.25 -2.57
C THR A 267 -18.90 5.44 -2.17
N ARG A 268 -19.40 4.57 -3.05
CA ARG A 268 -20.50 3.66 -2.75
C ARG A 268 -20.17 2.74 -1.58
N ALA A 269 -18.99 2.12 -1.56
CA ALA A 269 -18.57 1.26 -0.46
C ALA A 269 -18.55 2.02 0.89
N PHE A 270 -18.14 3.29 0.89
CA PHE A 270 -18.19 4.16 2.08
C PHE A 270 -19.64 4.45 2.51
N VAL A 271 -20.50 4.83 1.56
CA VAL A 271 -21.92 5.12 1.82
C VAL A 271 -22.66 3.90 2.36
N ASP A 272 -22.42 2.72 1.80
CA ASP A 272 -23.01 1.45 2.24
C ASP A 272 -22.70 1.18 3.72
N VAL A 273 -21.41 1.26 4.09
CA VAL A 273 -20.98 1.01 5.48
C VAL A 273 -21.51 2.08 6.43
N LEU A 274 -21.38 3.36 6.08
CA LEU A 274 -21.83 4.45 6.95
C LEU A 274 -23.36 4.45 7.15
N SER A 275 -24.13 4.12 6.12
CA SER A 275 -25.59 3.99 6.22
C SER A 275 -25.99 2.90 7.20
N LEU A 276 -25.35 1.73 7.13
CA LEU A 276 -25.58 0.64 8.08
C LEU A 276 -25.19 1.03 9.52
N LEU A 277 -24.10 1.78 9.70
CA LEU A 277 -23.73 2.31 11.02
C LEU A 277 -24.78 3.30 11.55
N LYS A 278 -25.32 4.16 10.69
CA LYS A 278 -26.41 5.10 11.04
C LYS A 278 -27.69 4.37 11.45
N GLU A 279 -27.95 3.19 10.88
CA GLU A 279 -29.05 2.29 11.26
C GLU A 279 -28.77 1.43 12.52
N GLY A 280 -27.62 1.64 13.17
CA GLY A 280 -27.25 0.93 14.39
C GLY A 280 -26.60 -0.44 14.17
N LYS A 281 -26.14 -0.77 12.95
CA LYS A 281 -25.36 -2.00 12.69
C LYS A 281 -23.89 -1.79 13.06
N ASN A 282 -23.62 -1.68 14.34
CA ASN A 282 -22.34 -1.24 14.91
C ASN A 282 -21.30 -2.37 15.15
N SER A 283 -21.54 -3.60 14.71
CA SER A 283 -20.64 -4.74 14.98
C SER A 283 -20.11 -5.40 13.71
N GLN A 284 -18.99 -6.12 13.81
CA GLN A 284 -18.42 -6.86 12.68
C GLN A 284 -19.41 -7.88 12.09
N SER A 285 -20.10 -8.63 12.94
CA SER A 285 -21.05 -9.67 12.52
C SER A 285 -22.30 -9.07 11.88
N SER A 286 -22.83 -7.97 12.43
CA SER A 286 -23.98 -7.27 11.86
C SER A 286 -23.64 -6.65 10.51
N LEU A 287 -22.52 -5.93 10.39
CA LEU A 287 -22.05 -5.37 9.12
C LEU A 287 -21.85 -6.45 8.06
N ASN A 288 -21.15 -7.56 8.37
CA ASN A 288 -20.94 -8.64 7.40
C ASN A 288 -22.26 -9.23 6.88
N ARG A 289 -23.24 -9.41 7.78
CA ARG A 289 -24.55 -9.95 7.41
C ARG A 289 -25.31 -9.02 6.47
N GLU A 290 -25.31 -7.72 6.74
CA GLU A 290 -26.04 -6.75 5.92
C GLU A 290 -25.30 -6.44 4.61
N LEU A 291 -23.97 -6.26 4.65
CA LEU A 291 -23.14 -6.01 3.46
C LEU A 291 -23.25 -7.15 2.44
N ARG A 292 -23.39 -8.41 2.88
CA ARG A 292 -23.59 -9.56 1.99
C ARG A 292 -24.88 -9.46 1.14
N LYS A 293 -25.85 -8.65 1.55
CA LYS A 293 -27.11 -8.45 0.82
C LYS A 293 -26.97 -7.41 -0.29
N ILE A 294 -26.05 -6.45 -0.14
CA ILE A 294 -25.91 -5.28 -1.02
C ILE A 294 -24.66 -5.33 -1.91
N TRP A 295 -23.58 -5.94 -1.43
CA TRP A 295 -22.35 -6.18 -2.21
C TRP A 295 -22.53 -7.40 -3.14
N PRO A 296 -21.62 -7.60 -4.11
CA PRO A 296 -21.77 -8.66 -5.11
C PRO A 296 -22.12 -10.03 -4.51
N LYS A 297 -23.24 -10.61 -4.95
CA LYS A 297 -23.82 -11.83 -4.35
C LYS A 297 -22.94 -13.07 -4.50
N ASN A 298 -22.04 -13.07 -5.48
CA ASN A 298 -21.07 -14.13 -5.71
C ASN A 298 -19.88 -14.10 -4.73
N TRP A 299 -19.76 -13.07 -3.88
CA TRP A 299 -18.69 -13.00 -2.91
C TRP A 299 -18.91 -13.96 -1.74
N SER A 300 -17.84 -14.70 -1.40
CA SER A 300 -17.83 -15.55 -0.22
C SER A 300 -17.84 -14.71 1.06
N GLY A 301 -18.21 -15.32 2.19
CA GLY A 301 -18.14 -14.65 3.49
C GLY A 301 -16.74 -14.12 3.82
N ALA A 302 -15.69 -14.82 3.39
CA ALA A 302 -14.30 -14.39 3.58
C ALA A 302 -13.96 -13.12 2.76
N VAL A 303 -14.48 -13.03 1.53
CA VAL A 303 -14.31 -11.83 0.68
C VAL A 303 -15.04 -10.64 1.29
N ILE A 304 -16.32 -10.81 1.68
CA ILE A 304 -17.10 -9.77 2.38
C ILE A 304 -16.35 -9.28 3.63
N ASN A 305 -15.87 -10.21 4.45
CA ASN A 305 -15.12 -9.91 5.68
C ASN A 305 -13.86 -9.09 5.39
N THR A 306 -13.13 -9.44 4.33
CA THR A 306 -11.90 -8.75 3.91
C THR A 306 -12.21 -7.34 3.41
N GLN A 307 -13.22 -7.20 2.55
CA GLN A 307 -13.66 -5.92 1.99
C GLN A 307 -14.20 -4.98 3.05
N ARG A 308 -15.03 -5.49 3.96
CA ARG A 308 -15.53 -4.77 5.13
C ARG A 308 -14.39 -4.28 6.01
N ASN A 309 -13.39 -5.13 6.26
CA ASN A 309 -12.22 -4.75 7.06
C ASN A 309 -11.39 -3.63 6.43
N GLY A 310 -11.15 -3.66 5.12
CA GLY A 310 -10.45 -2.60 4.40
C GLY A 310 -11.22 -1.28 4.44
N THR A 311 -12.49 -1.33 4.07
CA THR A 311 -13.38 -0.16 4.01
C THR A 311 -13.50 0.52 5.37
N VAL A 312 -13.83 -0.23 6.42
CA VAL A 312 -13.91 0.28 7.81
C VAL A 312 -12.57 0.82 8.32
N SER A 313 -11.46 0.30 7.80
CA SER A 313 -10.12 0.81 8.15
C SER A 313 -9.79 2.14 7.49
N ARG A 314 -10.17 2.33 6.23
CA ARG A 314 -10.03 3.62 5.53
C ARG A 314 -11.00 4.68 6.08
N LEU A 315 -12.24 4.32 6.36
CA LEU A 315 -13.22 5.20 7.01
C LEU A 315 -12.72 5.74 8.36
N ALA A 316 -12.09 4.88 9.16
CA ALA A 316 -11.51 5.28 10.45
C ALA A 316 -10.29 6.21 10.27
N GLU A 317 -9.42 5.93 9.28
CA GLU A 317 -8.27 6.81 8.97
C GLU A 317 -8.71 8.19 8.48
N LEU A 318 -9.83 8.26 7.76
CA LEU A 318 -10.47 9.50 7.31
C LEU A 318 -11.35 10.16 8.38
N SER A 319 -11.38 9.62 9.60
CA SER A 319 -12.18 10.15 10.72
C SER A 319 -13.68 10.23 10.42
N LEU A 320 -14.20 9.40 9.52
CA LEU A 320 -15.64 9.24 9.24
C LEU A 320 -16.33 8.33 10.24
N MET A 321 -15.54 7.53 10.97
CA MET A 321 -16.01 6.66 12.03
C MET A 321 -14.91 6.40 13.04
N GLU A 322 -15.30 5.86 14.18
CA GLU A 322 -14.40 5.41 15.25
C GLU A 322 -14.57 3.91 15.49
N LYS A 323 -13.47 3.28 15.95
CA LYS A 323 -13.46 1.89 16.39
C LYS A 323 -13.25 1.87 17.90
N ILE A 324 -14.26 1.43 18.63
CA ILE A 324 -14.21 1.29 20.09
C ILE A 324 -13.93 -0.18 20.39
N LYS A 325 -12.83 -0.46 21.09
CA LYS A 325 -12.47 -1.82 21.51
C LYS A 325 -12.87 -2.04 22.96
N ASN A 326 -13.74 -3.01 23.19
CA ASN A 326 -14.14 -3.47 24.52
C ASN A 326 -13.68 -4.93 24.68
N GLY A 327 -12.43 -5.11 25.11
CA GLY A 327 -11.80 -6.43 25.16
C GLY A 327 -11.63 -7.05 23.76
N ILE A 328 -12.29 -8.17 23.51
CA ILE A 328 -12.31 -8.85 22.20
C ILE A 328 -13.35 -8.27 21.23
N GLU A 329 -14.31 -7.52 21.76
CA GLU A 329 -15.38 -6.93 20.95
C GLU A 329 -14.96 -5.60 20.35
N VAL A 330 -15.38 -5.37 19.11
CA VAL A 330 -15.15 -4.11 18.40
C VAL A 330 -16.49 -3.55 18.00
N GLU A 331 -16.79 -2.37 18.53
CA GLU A 331 -17.94 -1.56 18.16
C GLU A 331 -17.50 -0.42 17.23
N TYR A 332 -18.37 -0.08 16.29
CA TYR A 332 -18.17 0.97 15.31
C TYR A 332 -19.17 2.09 15.52
N ARG A 333 -18.67 3.33 15.58
CA ARG A 333 -19.52 4.53 15.71
C ARG A 333 -19.25 5.49 14.57
N ILE A 334 -20.30 5.92 13.89
CA ILE A 334 -20.19 6.96 12.86
C ILE A 334 -19.85 8.31 13.51
N SER A 335 -18.94 9.08 12.91
CA SER A 335 -18.58 10.42 13.38
C SER A 335 -19.51 11.48 12.79
N LYS A 336 -19.41 12.73 13.28
CA LYS A 336 -20.11 13.87 12.66
C LYS A 336 -19.70 14.03 11.19
N THR A 337 -18.41 13.95 10.89
CA THR A 337 -17.89 14.02 9.52
C THR A 337 -18.45 12.89 8.64
N GLY A 338 -18.63 11.68 9.20
CA GLY A 338 -19.30 10.57 8.51
C GLY A 338 -20.75 10.85 8.17
N ILE A 339 -21.51 11.47 9.09
CA ILE A 339 -22.89 11.90 8.87
C ILE A 339 -22.94 12.97 7.77
N ASP A 340 -22.05 13.96 7.83
CA ASP A 340 -21.99 15.05 6.84
C ASP A 340 -21.61 14.52 5.45
N PHE A 341 -20.72 13.51 5.38
CA PHE A 341 -20.37 12.83 4.13
C PHE A 341 -21.58 12.10 3.54
N LEU A 342 -22.32 11.32 4.36
CA LEU A 342 -23.55 10.65 3.92
C LEU A 342 -24.59 11.62 3.35
N ALA A 343 -24.80 12.76 4.02
CA ALA A 343 -25.77 13.77 3.61
C ALA A 343 -25.44 14.41 2.24
N LYS A 344 -24.16 14.41 1.84
CA LYS A 344 -23.71 14.89 0.54
C LYS A 344 -23.76 13.81 -0.55
N GLY A 345 -23.51 12.55 -0.19
CA GLY A 345 -23.45 11.42 -1.11
C GLY A 345 -24.80 10.76 -1.43
N THR A 346 -25.91 11.21 -0.84
CA THR A 346 -27.27 10.73 -1.16
C THR A 346 -28.02 11.59 -2.19
N LYS A 347 -27.31 12.50 -2.89
CA LYS A 347 -27.87 13.33 -3.95
C LYS A 347 -27.61 12.76 -5.33
#